data_AF-A0A7X6NW88-F1
#
_entry.id   AF-A0A7X6NW88-F1
#
_cell.length_a   1.000
_cell.length_b   1.000
_cell.length_c   1.000
_cell.angle_alpha   90.00
_cell.angle_beta   90.00
_cell.angle_gamma   90.00
#
_symmetry.space_group_name_H-M   'P 1'
#
loop_
_entity.id
_entity.type
_entity.pdbx_description
1 polymer ?
#
loop_
_entity_poly.entity_id
_entity_poly.type
_entity_poly.pdbx_seq_one_letter_code
_entity_poly.pdbx_strand_id
1 'polypeptide(L)'
;IWTGTNGCQTQASYCDQQLGSVVKDRGTAIFELIRADQQGRGASGVFTAGLRNDGTTFVPAHDGEFGSGLGSELDAVRQQIIDGSVKVSSPAAIG
;
A
#
# COMPACT_ATOMS: atom_id res chain seq x y z
N ILE A 1 -12.61 5.02 1.03
CA ILE A 1 -11.33 4.34 0.72
C ILE A 1 -11.48 2.87 1.08
N TRP A 2 -11.32 1.98 0.12
CA TRP A 2 -11.32 0.53 0.34
C TRP A 2 -9.91 0.03 0.73
N THR A 3 -9.79 -1.11 1.41
CA THR A 3 -8.48 -1.62 1.84
C THR A 3 -8.30 -3.11 1.57
N GLY A 4 -7.04 -3.52 1.42
CA GLY A 4 -6.63 -4.91 1.27
C GLY A 4 -6.48 -5.36 -0.17
N THR A 5 -7.43 -5.02 -1.05
CA THR A 5 -7.38 -5.27 -2.50
C THR A 5 -8.00 -4.07 -3.25
N ASN A 6 -8.11 -4.11 -4.58
CA ASN A 6 -8.84 -3.11 -5.34
C ASN A 6 -10.35 -3.32 -5.15
N GLY A 7 -11.00 -2.37 -4.45
CA GLY A 7 -12.42 -2.44 -4.16
C GLY A 7 -13.33 -2.31 -5.37
N CYS A 8 -12.90 -1.68 -6.46
CA CYS A 8 -13.66 -1.67 -7.71
C CYS A 8 -13.64 -3.04 -8.42
N GLN A 9 -12.66 -3.90 -8.12
CA GLN A 9 -12.63 -5.28 -8.63
C GLN A 9 -13.47 -6.21 -7.76
N THR A 10 -13.43 -6.07 -6.44
CA THR A 10 -14.15 -6.97 -5.53
C THR A 10 -15.57 -6.53 -5.19
N GLN A 11 -15.87 -5.24 -5.39
CA GLN A 11 -17.12 -4.62 -4.98
C GLN A 11 -17.60 -3.63 -6.04
N ALA A 12 -17.60 -4.08 -7.31
CA ALA A 12 -17.86 -3.27 -8.50
C ALA A 12 -19.17 -2.47 -8.43
N SER A 13 -20.23 -3.03 -7.85
CA SER A 13 -21.53 -2.36 -7.68
C SER A 13 -21.49 -1.08 -6.83
N TYR A 14 -20.40 -0.87 -6.09
CA TYR A 14 -20.20 0.31 -5.26
C TYR A 14 -18.91 1.05 -5.64
N CYS A 15 -18.34 0.81 -6.83
CA CYS A 15 -17.11 1.47 -7.27
C CYS A 15 -17.26 3.00 -7.29
N ASP A 16 -18.39 3.51 -7.78
CA ASP A 16 -18.72 4.94 -7.83
C ASP A 16 -18.80 5.61 -6.45
N GLN A 17 -18.91 4.82 -5.37
CA GLN A 17 -18.91 5.32 -3.99
C GLN A 17 -17.51 5.26 -3.35
N GLN A 18 -16.51 4.78 -4.07
CA GLN A 18 -15.14 4.63 -3.59
C GLN A 18 -14.26 5.71 -4.19
N LEU A 19 -13.52 6.44 -3.36
CA LEU A 19 -12.46 7.35 -3.82
C LEU A 19 -11.22 6.60 -4.35
N GLY A 20 -11.11 5.30 -4.06
CA GLY A 20 -9.93 4.49 -4.34
C GLY A 20 -9.66 3.48 -3.23
N SER A 21 -8.58 2.73 -3.42
CA SER A 21 -8.18 1.60 -2.59
C SER A 21 -6.74 1.73 -2.12
N VAL A 22 -6.50 1.39 -0.85
CA VAL A 22 -5.14 1.10 -0.35
C VAL A 22 -4.96 -0.42 -0.37
N VAL A 23 -4.28 -0.91 -1.39
CA VAL A 23 -3.96 -2.33 -1.55
C VAL A 23 -2.80 -2.66 -0.61
N LYS A 24 -2.91 -3.76 0.14
CA LYS A 24 -1.91 -4.23 1.09
C LYS A 24 -1.51 -5.65 0.72
N ASP A 25 -0.28 -5.83 0.29
CA ASP A 25 0.22 -7.14 -0.14
C ASP A 25 0.56 -8.02 1.07
N ARG A 26 -0.49 -8.61 1.65
CA ARG A 26 -0.36 -9.60 2.72
C ARG A 26 0.23 -10.91 2.22
N GLY A 27 0.09 -11.22 0.93
CA GLY A 27 0.56 -12.46 0.33
C GLY A 27 2.09 -12.53 0.37
N THR A 28 2.75 -11.49 -0.15
CA THR A 28 4.22 -11.38 -0.10
C THR A 28 4.71 -11.31 1.35
N ALA A 29 4.01 -10.59 2.23
CA ALA A 29 4.41 -10.52 3.65
C ALA A 29 4.40 -11.91 4.34
N ILE A 30 3.37 -12.71 4.09
CA ILE A 30 3.28 -14.08 4.63
C ILE A 30 4.32 -14.99 3.97
N PHE A 31 4.53 -14.87 2.66
CA PHE A 31 5.53 -15.64 1.93
C PHE A 31 6.94 -15.39 2.48
N GLU A 32 7.34 -14.13 2.66
CA GLU A 32 8.65 -13.78 3.21
C GLU A 32 8.81 -14.22 4.67
N LEU A 33 7.73 -14.18 5.46
CA LEU A 33 7.72 -14.75 6.81
C LEU A 33 8.03 -16.25 6.80
N ILE A 34 7.30 -17.04 5.99
CA ILE A 34 7.52 -18.49 5.87
C ILE A 34 8.92 -18.79 5.34
N ARG A 35 9.37 -18.02 4.34
CA ARG A 35 10.71 -18.16 3.75
C ARG A 35 11.81 -17.88 4.77
N ALA A 36 11.65 -16.86 5.61
CA ALA A 36 12.62 -16.53 6.66
C ALA A 36 12.71 -17.65 7.70
N ASP A 37 11.58 -18.23 8.11
CA ASP A 37 11.52 -19.37 9.01
C ASP A 37 12.21 -20.61 8.40
N GLN A 38 11.90 -20.95 7.13
CA GLN A 38 12.54 -22.05 6.41
C GLN A 38 14.07 -21.89 6.27
N GLN A 39 14.55 -20.65 6.19
CA GLN A 39 15.98 -20.33 6.12
C GLN A 39 16.66 -20.25 7.50
N GLY A 40 15.93 -20.51 8.59
CA GLY A 40 16.45 -20.40 9.95
C GLY A 40 16.77 -18.97 10.39
N ARG A 41 16.23 -17.95 9.70
CA ARG A 41 16.48 -16.52 9.97
C ARG A 41 15.59 -15.94 11.08
N GLY A 42 14.61 -16.71 11.55
CA GLY A 42 13.59 -16.26 12.50
C GLY A 42 12.53 -15.35 11.86
N ALA A 43 11.37 -15.27 12.49
CA ALA A 43 10.20 -14.52 12.02
C ALA A 43 10.13 -13.07 12.53
N SER A 44 10.85 -12.75 13.61
CA SER A 44 10.74 -11.47 14.30
C SER A 44 11.47 -10.35 13.54
N GLY A 45 10.76 -9.27 13.20
CA GLY A 45 11.36 -8.04 12.68
C GLY A 45 11.93 -8.10 11.25
N VAL A 46 11.63 -9.16 10.47
CA VAL A 46 12.33 -9.42 9.20
C VAL A 46 11.72 -8.69 8.00
N PHE A 47 10.41 -8.41 8.03
CA PHE A 47 9.72 -7.89 6.85
C PHE A 47 8.71 -6.80 7.18
N THR A 48 8.99 -5.59 6.70
CA THR A 48 8.05 -4.48 6.66
C THR A 48 7.58 -4.27 5.23
N ALA A 49 6.29 -4.51 4.98
CA ALA A 49 5.66 -4.28 3.69
C ALA A 49 5.27 -2.79 3.59
N GLY A 50 5.89 -2.05 2.68
CA GLY A 50 5.71 -0.61 2.52
C GLY A 50 5.78 -0.16 1.07
N LEU A 51 5.79 1.16 0.84
CA LEU A 51 5.81 1.74 -0.51
C LEU A 51 7.09 1.40 -1.30
N ARG A 52 8.21 1.15 -0.62
CA ARG A 52 9.52 0.87 -1.24
C ARG A 52 9.63 -0.54 -1.86
N ASN A 53 8.86 -1.50 -1.35
CA ASN A 53 8.85 -2.89 -1.81
C ASN A 53 7.46 -3.33 -2.28
N ASP A 54 6.64 -2.37 -2.71
CA ASP A 54 5.27 -2.57 -3.19
C ASP A 54 4.35 -3.33 -2.21
N GLY A 55 4.71 -3.38 -0.92
CA GLY A 55 3.91 -3.97 0.14
C GLY A 55 2.60 -3.23 0.41
N THR A 56 2.51 -1.98 -0.02
CA THR A 56 1.28 -1.20 -0.07
C THR A 56 1.27 -0.29 -1.30
N THR A 57 0.10 -0.02 -1.86
CA THR A 57 -0.07 0.95 -2.95
C THR A 57 -1.45 1.60 -2.90
N PHE A 58 -1.56 2.82 -3.41
CA PHE A 58 -2.84 3.50 -3.60
C PHE A 58 -3.29 3.32 -5.05
N VAL A 59 -4.54 2.92 -5.23
CA VAL A 59 -5.18 2.71 -6.54
C VAL A 59 -6.43 3.59 -6.60
N PRO A 60 -6.46 4.62 -7.48
CA PRO A 60 -7.67 5.41 -7.71
C PRO A 60 -8.83 4.53 -8.20
N ALA A 61 -10.07 4.90 -7.86
CA ALA A 61 -11.25 4.18 -8.35
C ALA A 61 -11.63 4.58 -9.79
N HIS A 62 -11.41 5.85 -10.13
CA HIS A 62 -11.74 6.42 -11.43
C HIS A 62 -10.55 7.25 -11.93
N ASP A 63 -10.20 7.05 -13.20
CA ASP A 63 -9.16 7.84 -13.86
C ASP A 63 -9.76 9.17 -14.33
N GLY A 64 -9.12 10.29 -13.98
CA GLY A 64 -9.48 11.63 -14.50
C GLY A 64 -10.64 12.35 -13.80
N GLU A 65 -11.31 11.73 -12.82
CA GLU A 65 -12.32 12.43 -11.99
C GLU A 65 -11.70 13.31 -10.90
N PHE A 66 -10.42 13.10 -10.62
CA PHE A 66 -9.65 13.96 -9.73
C PHE A 66 -9.11 15.16 -10.49
N GLY A 67 -8.94 16.29 -9.79
CA GLY A 67 -8.42 17.53 -10.36
C GLY A 67 -7.13 17.30 -11.15
N SER A 68 -6.98 18.03 -12.26
CA SER A 68 -5.78 17.96 -13.09
C SER A 68 -4.53 18.18 -12.24
N GLY A 69 -3.62 17.21 -12.22
CA GLY A 69 -2.39 17.26 -11.45
C GLY A 69 -2.38 16.39 -10.18
N LEU A 70 -3.54 15.93 -9.68
CA LEU A 70 -3.56 15.12 -8.45
C LEU A 70 -2.74 13.83 -8.57
N GLY A 71 -2.75 13.17 -9.74
CA GLY A 71 -1.91 11.98 -9.98
C GLY A 71 -0.43 12.28 -9.78
N SER A 72 0.06 13.39 -10.34
CA SER A 72 1.45 13.82 -10.19
C SER A 72 1.80 14.21 -8.76
N GLU A 73 0.87 14.84 -8.04
CA GLU A 73 1.05 15.17 -6.61
C GLU A 73 1.15 13.89 -5.76
N LEU A 74 0.29 12.90 -6.02
CA LEU A 74 0.31 11.61 -5.33
C LEU A 74 1.61 10.84 -5.61
N ASP A 75 2.08 10.84 -6.85
CA ASP A 75 3.37 10.24 -7.21
C ASP A 75 4.55 10.96 -6.53
N ALA A 76 4.53 12.29 -6.50
CA ALA A 76 5.56 13.07 -5.82
C ALA A 76 5.60 12.75 -4.31
N VAL A 77 4.43 12.71 -3.66
CA VAL A 77 4.34 12.34 -2.23
C VAL A 77 4.77 10.90 -2.01
N ARG A 78 4.40 9.95 -2.88
CA ARG A 78 4.89 8.56 -2.82
C ARG A 78 6.42 8.52 -2.83
N GLN A 79 7.06 9.25 -3.75
CA GLN A 79 8.51 9.30 -3.82
C GLN A 79 9.12 9.95 -2.57
N GLN A 80 8.57 11.05 -2.09
CA GLN A 80 9.01 11.70 -0.85
C GLN A 80 8.90 10.78 0.38
N ILE A 81 7.91 9.88 0.43
CA ILE A 81 7.82 8.88 1.50
C ILE A 81 8.90 7.80 1.32
N ILE A 82 9.16 7.36 0.09
CA ILE A 82 10.17 6.34 -0.22
C ILE A 82 11.59 6.84 0.06
N ASP A 83 11.90 8.09 -0.30
CA ASP A 83 13.20 8.72 -0.09
C ASP A 83 13.39 9.27 1.34
N GLY A 84 12.32 9.32 2.13
CA GLY A 84 12.32 9.71 3.54
C GLY A 84 12.20 11.22 3.78
N SER A 85 12.02 12.04 2.74
CA SER A 85 11.70 13.47 2.83
C SER A 85 10.39 13.69 3.59
N VAL A 86 9.41 12.80 3.41
CA VAL A 86 8.17 12.74 4.19
C VAL A 86 8.23 11.51 5.09
N LYS A 87 8.27 11.75 6.40
CA LYS A 87 8.18 10.68 7.41
C LYS A 87 6.74 10.50 7.85
N VAL A 88 6.20 9.32 7.60
CA VAL A 88 4.87 8.93 8.10
C VAL A 88 5.02 8.41 9.53
N SER A 89 4.37 9.06 10.48
CA SER A 89 4.23 8.57 11.85
C SER A 89 2.80 8.15 12.11
N SER A 90 2.62 7.07 12.87
CA SER A 90 1.30 6.64 13.31
C SER A 90 1.44 5.86 14.61
N PRO A 91 0.54 6.06 15.60
CA PRO A 91 0.45 5.18 16.75
C PRO A 91 0.17 3.71 16.37
N ALA A 92 -0.35 3.47 15.16
CA ALA A 92 -0.59 2.14 14.59
C ALA A 92 0.56 1.63 13.70
N ALA A 93 1.59 2.46 13.44
CA ALA A 93 2.79 1.99 12.74
C ALA A 93 3.64 1.17 13.72
N ILE A 94 3.88 -0.10 13.38
CA ILE A 94 4.84 -0.93 14.10
C ILE A 94 6.22 -0.54 13.55
N GLY A 95 7.07 0.02 14.42
CA GLY A 95 8.43 0.45 14.10
C GLY A 95 9.36 -0.70 13.75
#